data_AF-A0A9E0D7D2-F1
#
_entry.id   AF-A0A9E0D7D2-F1
#
_cell.length_a   1.000
_cell.length_b   1.000
_cell.length_c   1.000
_cell.angle_alpha   90.00
_cell.angle_beta   90.00
_cell.angle_gamma   90.00
#
_symmetry.space_group_name_H-M   'P 1'
#
loop_
_entity.id
_entity.type
_entity.pdbx_description
1 polymer ?
#
loop_
_entity_poly.entity_id
_entity_poly.type
_entity_poly.pdbx_seq_one_letter_code
_entity_poly.pdbx_strand_id
1 'polypeptide(L)' 'MSKKIKTEAAKRLFQAVLTLETEEECFTFFEDLCTVNELESLAQRFEVASMLYDKHTYLEVADKTGLL' A
#
# COMPACT_ATOMS: atom_id res chain seq x y z
N MET A 1 18.79 6.27 1.33
CA MET A 1 17.85 5.17 1.65
C MET A 1 18.02 4.76 3.11
N SER A 2 16.96 4.88 3.90
CA SER A 2 16.96 4.53 5.33
C SER A 2 17.43 3.08 5.54
N LYS A 3 18.50 2.91 6.32
CA LYS A 3 18.89 1.61 6.87
C LYS A 3 17.80 1.22 7.90
N LYS A 4 17.17 0.04 7.72
CA LYS A 4 16.72 -0.93 8.77
C LYS A 4 15.37 -1.65 8.58
N ILE A 5 14.71 -1.63 7.41
CA ILE A 5 13.53 -2.53 7.20
C ILE A 5 13.89 -3.92 6.69
N LYS A 6 15.13 -4.13 6.21
CA LYS A 6 15.59 -5.45 5.72
C LYS A 6 15.92 -6.41 6.88
N THR A 7 14.95 -6.66 7.76
CA THR A 7 15.03 -7.68 8.80
C THR A 7 14.55 -9.02 8.25
N GLU A 8 14.91 -10.12 8.90
CA GLU A 8 14.38 -11.44 8.53
C GLU A 8 12.85 -11.51 8.66
N ALA A 9 12.27 -10.78 9.61
CA ALA A 9 10.82 -10.66 9.75
C ALA A 9 10.19 -9.98 8.52
N ALA A 10 10.74 -8.85 8.08
CA ALA A 10 10.24 -8.18 6.86
C ALA A 10 10.46 -9.03 5.60
N LYS A 11 11.58 -9.76 5.52
CA LYS A 11 11.83 -10.69 4.42
C LYS A 11 10.78 -11.78 4.36
N ARG A 12 10.41 -12.38 5.51
CA ARG A 12 9.33 -13.39 5.60
C ARG A 12 7.98 -12.82 5.20
N LEU A 13 7.66 -11.60 5.65
CA LEU A 13 6.44 -10.90 5.23
C LEU A 13 6.40 -10.77 3.70
N PHE A 14 7.46 -10.25 3.08
CA PHE A 14 7.49 -10.10 1.63
C PHE A 14 7.47 -11.44 0.88
N GLN A 15 8.09 -12.49 1.44
CA GLN A 15 7.99 -13.83 0.87
C GLN A 15 6.54 -14.35 0.88
N ALA A 16 5.78 -14.12 1.96
CA ALA A 16 4.36 -14.48 2.01
C ALA A 16 3.52 -13.63 1.03
N VAL A 17 3.78 -12.33 0.94
CA VAL A 17 3.08 -11.46 -0.04
C VAL A 17 3.33 -11.92 -1.48
N LEU A 18 4.53 -12.40 -1.79
CA LEU A 18 4.89 -12.91 -3.13
C LEU A 18 4.22 -14.25 -3.48
N THR A 19 3.57 -14.95 -2.54
CA THR A 19 2.83 -16.19 -2.83
C THR A 19 1.35 -15.96 -3.12
N LEU A 20 0.86 -14.73 -3.00
CA LEU A 20 -0.54 -14.39 -3.28
C LEU A 20 -0.73 -14.24 -4.79
N GLU A 21 -1.74 -14.91 -5.35
CA GLU A 21 -2.00 -14.97 -6.78
C GLU A 21 -3.29 -14.24 -7.18
N THR A 22 -4.21 -14.03 -6.24
CA THR A 22 -5.52 -13.42 -6.51
C THR A 22 -5.82 -12.22 -5.60
N GLU A 23 -6.75 -11.36 -6.04
CA GLU A 23 -7.22 -10.23 -5.23
C GLU A 23 -7.90 -10.69 -3.94
N GLU A 24 -8.65 -11.80 -3.97
CA GLU A 24 -9.33 -12.36 -2.79
C GLU A 24 -8.33 -12.87 -1.73
N GLU A 25 -7.24 -13.50 -2.18
CA GLU A 25 -6.12 -13.86 -1.29
C GLU A 25 -5.45 -12.64 -0.68
N CYS A 26 -5.28 -11.56 -1.46
CA CYS A 26 -4.77 -10.30 -0.95
C CYS A 26 -5.69 -9.71 0.13
N PHE A 27 -6.99 -9.60 -0.13
CA PHE A 27 -7.96 -9.10 0.86
C PHE A 27 -7.90 -9.92 2.15
N THR A 28 -8.00 -11.25 2.04
CA THR A 28 -7.96 -12.16 3.20
C THR A 28 -6.66 -11.99 4.00
N PHE A 29 -5.50 -11.97 3.32
CA PHE A 29 -4.19 -11.86 3.97
C PHE A 29 -4.01 -10.51 4.68
N PHE A 30 -4.39 -9.41 4.04
CA PHE A 30 -4.19 -8.08 4.60
C PHE A 30 -5.23 -7.72 5.67
N GLU A 31 -6.45 -8.29 5.63
CA GLU A 31 -7.44 -8.15 6.72
C GLU A 31 -6.99 -8.84 8.01
N ASP A 32 -6.28 -9.97 7.92
CA ASP A 32 -5.69 -10.64 9.09
C ASP A 32 -4.50 -9.86 9.68
N LEU A 33 -3.76 -9.14 8.84
CA LEU A 33 -2.53 -8.44 9.23
C LEU A 33 -2.76 -6.98 9.65
N CYS A 34 -3.76 -6.32 9.08
CA CYS A 34 -4.00 -4.89 9.22
C CYS A 34 -5.44 -4.62 9.68
N THR A 35 -5.62 -3.54 10.42
CA THR A 35 -6.95 -2.98 10.66
C THR A 35 -7.50 -2.36 9.37
N VAL A 36 -8.83 -2.22 9.28
CA VAL A 36 -9.51 -1.57 8.15
C VAL A 36 -8.89 -0.20 7.84
N ASN A 37 -8.66 0.62 8.87
CA ASN A 37 -8.10 1.97 8.71
C ASN A 37 -6.65 1.95 8.19
N GLU A 38 -5.85 0.94 8.55
CA GLU A 38 -4.49 0.79 8.03
C GLU A 38 -4.50 0.40 6.55
N LEU A 39 -5.38 -0.52 6.17
CA LEU A 39 -5.53 -0.95 4.78
C LEU A 39 -6.03 0.21 3.89
N GLU A 40 -7.04 0.95 4.35
CA GLU A 40 -7.51 2.17 3.68
C GLU A 40 -6.40 3.21 3.53
N SER A 41 -5.59 3.42 4.58
CA SER A 41 -4.46 4.36 4.52
C SER A 41 -3.39 3.90 3.52
N LEU A 42 -3.13 2.60 3.40
CA LEU A 42 -2.20 2.06 2.40
C LEU A 42 -2.74 2.24 0.98
N ALA A 43 -4.02 1.97 0.75
CA ALA A 43 -4.68 2.14 -0.55
C ALA A 43 -4.64 3.60 -1.01
N GLN A 44 -4.98 4.55 -0.13
CA GLN A 44 -4.92 5.98 -0.44
C GLN A 44 -3.49 6.43 -0.79
N ARG A 45 -2.48 5.97 -0.03
CA ARG A 45 -1.08 6.30 -0.32
C ARG A 45 -0.64 5.73 -1.67
N PHE A 46 -1.10 4.53 -2.02
CA PHE A 46 -0.81 3.92 -3.32
C PHE A 46 -1.44 4.72 -4.46
N GLU A 47 -2.70 5.13 -4.33
CA GLU A 47 -3.39 5.96 -5.33
C GLU A 47 -2.69 7.30 -5.55
N VAL A 48 -2.35 8.01 -4.47
CA VAL A 48 -1.58 9.27 -4.52
C VAL A 48 -0.26 9.05 -5.26
N ALA A 49 0.49 7.99 -4.93
CA ALA A 49 1.76 7.69 -5.57
C ALA A 49 1.59 7.36 -7.07
N SER A 50 0.54 6.63 -7.45
CA SER A 50 0.22 6.33 -8.85
C SER A 50 -0.07 7.59 -9.64
N MET A 51 -0.90 8.49 -9.10
CA MET A 51 -1.23 9.73 -9.78
C MET A 51 -0.01 10.66 -9.94
N LEU A 52 0.84 10.73 -8.92
CA LEU A 52 2.09 11.49 -9.00
C LEU A 52 3.05 10.89 -10.05
N TYR A 53 3.10 9.57 -10.15
CA TYR A 53 3.85 8.87 -11.20
C TYR A 53 3.33 9.22 -12.60
N ASP A 54 2.00 9.32 -12.74
CA ASP A 54 1.30 9.72 -13.97
C ASP A 54 1.33 11.25 -14.25
N LYS A 55 2.14 12.01 -13.49
CA LYS A 55 2.36 13.46 -13.64
C LYS A 55 1.12 14.33 -13.39
N HIS A 56 0.14 13.83 -12.64
CA HIS A 56 -0.93 14.69 -12.13
C HIS A 56 -0.37 15.78 -11.20
N THR A 57 -1.01 16.94 -11.22
CA THR A 57 -0.65 18.03 -10.31
C THR A 57 -1.11 17.71 -8.88
N TYR A 58 -0.46 18.30 -7.89
CA TYR A 58 -0.85 18.11 -6.49
C TYR A 58 -2.31 18.48 -6.20
N LEU A 59 -2.86 19.47 -6.92
CA LEU A 59 -4.26 19.86 -6.78
C LEU A 59 -5.20 18.76 -7.27
N GLU A 60 -4.92 18.18 -8.44
CA GLU A 60 -5.71 17.07 -8.99
C GLU A 60 -5.64 15.82 -8.10
N VAL A 61 -4.46 15.55 -7.53
CA VAL A 61 -4.27 14.46 -6.57
C VAL A 61 -5.12 14.72 -5.32
N ALA A 62 -5.03 15.92 -4.74
CA ALA A 62 -5.73 16.24 -3.51
C ALA A 62 -7.26 16.20 -3.66
N ASP A 63 -7.78 16.71 -4.78
CA ASP A 63 -9.21 16.67 -5.11
C ASP A 63 -9.73 15.24 -5.30
N LYS A 64 -8.95 14.34 -5.93
CA LYS A 64 -9.38 12.96 -6.21
C LYS A 64 -9.22 12.02 -5.02
N THR A 65 -8.16 12.15 -4.24
CA THR A 65 -7.85 11.21 -3.15
C THR A 65 -8.42 11.64 -1.80
N GLY A 66 -9.19 12.75 -1.75
CA GLY A 66 -9.79 13.25 -0.51
C GLY A 66 -8.77 13.75 0.52
N LEU A 67 -7.62 14.26 0.06
CA LEU A 67 -6.62 14.88 0.94
C LEU A 67 -6.98 16.34 1.32
N LEU A 68 -8.08 16.88 0.77
CA LEU A 68 -8.66 18.18 1.07
C LEU A 68 -10.05 18.04 1.71
#